data_AF-H0ST92-F1
#
_entry.id   AF-H0ST92-F1
#
_cell.length_a   1.000
_cell.length_b   1.000
_cell.length_c   1.000
_cell.angle_alpha   90.00
_cell.angle_beta   90.00
_cell.angle_gamma   90.00
#
_symmetry.space_group_name_H-M   'P 1'
#
loop_
_entity.id
_entity.type
_entity.pdbx_description
1 polymer ?
#
loop_
_entity_poly.entity_id
_entity_poly.type
_entity_poly.pdbx_seq_one_letter_code
_entity_poly.pdbx_strand_id
1 'polypeptide(L)'
;METRAPFAVIGGFVLAAIVAIFGFVYWLNNTGGLGPRTTYHVQFEGSVPGLLVGAAVLFNGIRVGEVTELGLAADNPRRVNAAISVASSTPVRPDTKVGLEFQGLTGVPVVALEAGSWTGATGAVSTLIAEPGAGQSMTQAARDALRRVDAVLAENAGPLKDTIANLKTFSDGLARNTGKLDGIVSGLEKMTGGGAPAQKVTYDLTAPRDLGPVNKIIKGQLAIPEPTAVAMLQTQRMLFSPAKDYPGFGDVLWADSIPKLLQARLIDTFENYDIAHAPLRASDLGQPDVQLLIDVRRFRINADATATADIGLSARLVDKNGKALASRLFDETQPVDELKPADAVAAFDQAFGRLAKSILIWTVQSL
;
A
#
# COMPACT_ATOMS: atom_id res chain seq x y z
N MET A 1 -119.52 -22.25 23.74
CA MET A 1 -118.21 -21.76 23.29
C MET A 1 -117.33 -21.65 24.53
N GLU A 2 -116.60 -22.72 24.88
CA GLU A 2 -115.71 -22.70 26.05
C GLU A 2 -114.29 -22.35 25.61
N THR A 3 -113.91 -21.10 25.84
CA THR A 3 -112.52 -20.62 25.82
C THR A 3 -111.80 -21.11 27.07
N ARG A 4 -111.37 -22.38 27.09
CA ARG A 4 -110.43 -22.85 28.11
C ARG A 4 -109.04 -22.36 27.72
N ALA A 5 -108.68 -21.16 28.19
CA ALA A 5 -107.30 -20.70 28.15
C ALA A 5 -106.43 -21.79 28.80
N PRO A 6 -105.43 -22.36 28.10
CA PRO A 6 -104.63 -23.42 28.68
C PRO A 6 -103.65 -22.80 29.68
N PHE A 7 -104.13 -22.53 30.90
CA PHE A 7 -103.32 -22.02 32.00
C PHE A 7 -102.08 -22.90 32.24
N ALA A 8 -102.17 -24.19 31.93
CA ALA A 8 -101.05 -25.12 31.94
C ALA A 8 -99.97 -24.78 30.88
N VAL A 9 -100.35 -24.36 29.68
CA VAL A 9 -99.41 -23.98 28.61
C VAL A 9 -98.77 -22.63 28.93
N ILE A 10 -99.55 -21.67 29.43
CA ILE A 10 -99.04 -20.35 29.84
C ILE A 10 -98.09 -20.51 31.04
N GLY A 11 -98.50 -21.29 32.05
CA GLY A 11 -97.67 -21.61 33.21
C GLY A 11 -96.37 -22.33 32.81
N GLY A 12 -96.45 -23.30 31.90
CA GLY A 12 -95.27 -24.00 31.36
C GLY A 12 -94.31 -23.06 30.62
N PHE A 13 -94.83 -22.15 29.79
CA PHE A 13 -94.01 -21.16 29.09
C PHE A 13 -93.32 -20.18 30.05
N VAL A 14 -94.03 -19.68 31.06
CA VAL A 14 -93.45 -18.78 32.08
C VAL A 14 -92.34 -19.52 32.86
N LEU A 15 -92.56 -20.78 33.23
CA LEU A 15 -91.58 -21.58 33.95
C LEU A 15 -90.34 -21.87 33.08
N ALA A 16 -90.53 -22.16 31.79
CA ALA A 16 -89.44 -22.30 30.83
C ALA A 16 -88.66 -20.99 30.62
N ALA A 17 -89.35 -19.84 30.57
CA ALA A 17 -88.71 -18.53 30.45
C ALA A 17 -87.87 -18.19 31.69
N ILE A 18 -88.36 -18.51 32.89
CA ILE A 18 -87.60 -18.34 34.14
C ILE A 18 -86.33 -19.21 34.12
N VAL A 19 -86.46 -20.49 33.76
CA VAL A 19 -85.30 -21.40 33.63
C VAL A 19 -84.31 -20.90 32.59
N ALA A 20 -84.79 -20.37 31.45
CA ALA A 20 -83.94 -19.78 30.43
C ALA A 20 -83.19 -18.55 30.93
N ILE A 21 -83.85 -17.67 31.70
CA ILE A 21 -83.20 -16.49 32.32
C ILE A 21 -82.13 -16.94 33.31
N PHE A 22 -82.43 -17.87 34.22
CA PHE A 22 -81.42 -18.38 35.16
C PHE A 22 -80.27 -19.08 34.45
N GLY A 23 -80.56 -19.87 33.41
CA GLY A 23 -79.55 -20.49 32.56
C GLY A 23 -78.66 -19.46 31.86
N PHE A 24 -79.25 -18.39 31.34
CA PHE A 24 -78.53 -17.29 30.71
C PHE A 24 -77.66 -16.51 31.70
N VAL A 25 -78.17 -16.19 32.90
CA VAL A 25 -77.40 -15.51 33.96
C VAL A 25 -76.26 -16.39 34.46
N TYR A 26 -76.49 -17.68 34.67
CA TYR A 26 -75.46 -18.64 35.06
C TYR A 26 -74.37 -18.76 33.99
N TRP A 27 -74.77 -18.89 32.72
CA TRP A 27 -73.84 -18.93 31.59
C TRP A 27 -73.03 -17.63 31.48
N LEU A 28 -73.67 -16.46 31.61
CA LEU A 28 -72.98 -15.17 31.54
C LEU A 28 -71.97 -15.01 32.68
N ASN A 29 -72.34 -15.44 33.89
CA ASN A 29 -71.44 -15.40 35.05
C ASN A 29 -70.23 -16.33 34.88
N ASN A 30 -70.43 -17.52 34.33
CA ASN A 30 -69.36 -18.51 34.17
C ASN A 30 -68.47 -18.26 32.93
N THR A 31 -69.02 -17.67 31.86
CA THR A 31 -68.29 -17.45 30.59
C THR A 31 -67.69 -16.04 30.51
N GLY A 32 -68.17 -15.09 31.33
CA GLY A 32 -67.81 -13.67 31.29
C GLY A 32 -66.56 -13.25 32.09
N GLY A 33 -65.66 -14.16 32.44
CA GLY A 33 -64.35 -13.79 33.02
C GLY A 33 -64.41 -13.11 34.40
N LEU A 34 -65.42 -13.43 35.23
CA LEU A 34 -65.60 -12.97 36.61
C LEU A 34 -64.83 -13.83 37.65
N GLY A 35 -63.71 -14.44 37.24
CA GLY A 35 -62.80 -15.09 38.18
C GLY A 35 -62.16 -14.07 39.15
N PRO A 36 -61.54 -14.52 40.25
CA PRO A 36 -60.76 -13.64 41.12
C PRO A 36 -59.75 -12.86 40.28
N ARG A 37 -59.76 -11.53 40.44
CA ARG A 37 -58.94 -10.58 39.70
C ARG A 37 -58.08 -9.79 40.69
N THR A 38 -56.84 -9.55 40.30
CA THR A 38 -55.88 -8.73 41.05
C THR A 38 -55.64 -7.44 40.28
N THR A 39 -55.75 -6.31 40.97
CA THR A 39 -55.48 -4.99 40.38
C THR A 39 -54.00 -4.66 40.49
N TYR A 40 -53.39 -4.23 39.39
CA TYR A 40 -52.02 -3.72 39.32
C TYR A 40 -52.01 -2.29 38.77
N HIS A 41 -51.07 -1.47 39.23
CA HIS A 41 -50.82 -0.15 38.67
C HIS A 41 -49.64 -0.21 37.69
N VAL A 42 -49.81 0.32 36.50
CA VAL A 42 -48.77 0.42 35.48
C VAL A 42 -48.43 1.89 35.27
N GLN A 43 -47.14 2.23 35.27
CA GLN A 43 -46.67 3.57 34.96
C GLN A 43 -45.90 3.60 33.64
N PHE A 44 -46.33 4.48 32.73
CA PHE A 44 -45.68 4.75 31.44
C PHE A 44 -44.92 6.07 31.48
N GLU A 45 -43.67 6.09 31.00
CA GLU A 45 -42.80 7.29 31.00
C GLU A 45 -43.05 8.27 29.84
N GLY A 46 -44.00 7.97 28.96
CA GLY A 46 -44.35 8.80 27.82
C GLY A 46 -45.82 8.68 27.43
N SER A 47 -46.18 9.34 26.32
CA SER A 47 -47.54 9.29 25.79
C SER A 47 -47.94 7.86 25.42
N VAL A 48 -49.20 7.49 25.73
CA VAL A 48 -49.84 6.22 25.32
C VAL A 48 -51.00 6.51 24.37
N PRO A 49 -50.74 6.76 23.08
CA PRO A 49 -51.77 7.23 22.14
C PRO A 49 -52.84 6.16 21.92
N GLY A 50 -54.10 6.53 22.14
CA GLY A 50 -55.27 5.69 21.84
C GLY A 50 -55.58 4.61 22.89
N LEU A 51 -54.82 4.49 23.98
CA LEU A 51 -55.14 3.58 25.08
C LEU A 51 -56.38 4.08 25.81
N LEU A 52 -57.37 3.20 25.99
CA LEU A 52 -58.65 3.52 26.61
C LEU A 52 -58.95 2.57 27.76
N VAL A 53 -59.82 3.00 28.69
CA VAL A 53 -60.42 2.12 29.68
C VAL A 53 -61.21 1.02 28.96
N GLY A 54 -61.01 -0.23 29.39
CA GLY A 54 -61.52 -1.44 28.73
C GLY A 54 -60.56 -2.07 27.71
N ALA A 55 -59.41 -1.46 27.43
CA ALA A 55 -58.40 -2.05 26.56
C ALA A 55 -57.92 -3.40 27.13
N ALA A 56 -57.70 -4.37 26.24
CA ALA A 56 -57.26 -5.70 26.65
C ALA A 56 -55.85 -5.66 27.26
N VAL A 57 -55.65 -6.48 28.29
CA VAL A 57 -54.33 -6.76 28.85
C VAL A 57 -53.96 -8.18 28.44
N LEU A 58 -52.83 -8.33 27.78
CA LEU A 58 -52.30 -9.58 27.32
C LEU A 58 -51.08 -9.97 28.14
N PHE A 59 -50.88 -11.25 28.37
CA PHE A 59 -49.65 -11.81 28.91
C PHE A 59 -49.08 -12.77 27.88
N ASN A 60 -47.88 -12.46 27.36
CA ASN A 60 -47.27 -13.21 26.25
C ASN A 60 -48.27 -13.47 25.09
N GLY A 61 -49.07 -12.46 24.73
CA GLY A 61 -50.07 -12.56 23.65
C GLY A 61 -51.42 -13.20 24.02
N ILE A 62 -51.62 -13.68 25.26
CA ILE A 62 -52.88 -14.25 25.73
C ILE A 62 -53.65 -13.21 26.53
N ARG A 63 -54.93 -12.96 26.22
CA ARG A 63 -55.76 -12.03 27.00
C ARG A 63 -55.97 -12.55 28.43
N VAL A 64 -55.48 -11.78 29.40
CA VAL A 64 -55.54 -12.11 30.84
C VAL A 64 -56.30 -11.07 31.67
N GLY A 65 -56.67 -9.94 31.07
CA GLY A 65 -57.30 -8.85 31.80
C GLY A 65 -57.74 -7.68 30.93
N GLU A 66 -57.98 -6.56 31.60
CA GLU A 66 -58.37 -5.29 30.98
C GLU A 66 -57.89 -4.07 31.79
N VAL A 67 -57.77 -2.93 31.13
CA VAL A 67 -57.49 -1.64 31.77
C VAL A 67 -58.75 -1.12 32.43
N THR A 68 -58.72 -0.87 33.74
CA THR A 68 -59.87 -0.40 34.51
C THR A 68 -59.86 1.11 34.74
N GLU A 69 -58.68 1.72 34.77
CA GLU A 69 -58.52 3.16 34.99
C GLU A 69 -57.32 3.70 34.22
N LEU A 70 -57.41 4.95 33.76
CA LEU A 70 -56.33 5.65 33.08
C LEU A 70 -56.28 7.11 33.54
N GLY A 71 -55.13 7.57 34.00
CA GLY A 71 -54.94 8.93 34.50
C GLY A 71 -53.51 9.42 34.34
N LEU A 72 -53.32 10.73 34.49
CA LEU A 72 -51.99 11.33 34.55
C LEU A 72 -51.41 11.19 35.96
N ALA A 73 -50.11 10.96 36.05
CA ALA A 73 -49.44 10.87 37.34
C ALA A 73 -49.40 12.26 38.01
N ALA A 74 -49.80 12.34 39.28
CA ALA A 74 -49.89 13.62 40.01
C ALA A 74 -48.52 14.28 40.25
N ASP A 75 -47.45 13.50 40.26
CA ASP A 75 -46.06 13.92 40.43
C ASP A 75 -45.44 14.46 39.13
N ASN A 76 -45.80 13.89 37.97
CA ASN A 76 -45.28 14.31 36.67
C ASN A 76 -46.32 14.13 35.56
N PRO A 77 -46.88 15.24 35.01
CA PRO A 77 -47.90 15.18 33.95
C PRO A 77 -47.43 14.54 32.64
N ARG A 78 -46.13 14.26 32.47
CA ARG A 78 -45.60 13.52 31.32
C ARG A 78 -45.74 12.00 31.48
N ARG A 79 -46.02 11.51 32.68
CA ARG A 79 -46.21 10.08 32.99
C ARG A 79 -47.69 9.74 33.04
N VAL A 80 -48.04 8.56 32.56
CA VAL A 80 -49.41 8.05 32.54
C VAL A 80 -49.50 6.84 33.46
N ASN A 81 -50.44 6.88 34.41
CA ASN A 81 -50.75 5.77 35.30
C ASN A 81 -52.00 5.05 34.78
N ALA A 82 -51.91 3.74 34.57
CA ALA A 82 -53.03 2.89 34.22
C ALA A 82 -53.26 1.86 35.33
N ALA A 83 -54.50 1.66 35.76
CA ALA A 83 -54.84 0.51 36.59
C ALA A 83 -55.34 -0.62 35.69
N ILE A 84 -54.81 -1.82 35.89
CA ILE A 84 -55.18 -3.01 35.14
C ILE A 84 -55.74 -4.07 36.09
N SER A 85 -56.81 -4.73 35.67
CA SER A 85 -57.39 -5.87 36.37
C SER A 85 -56.99 -7.15 35.63
N VAL A 86 -56.20 -8.01 36.26
CA VAL A 86 -55.66 -9.24 35.67
C VAL A 86 -56.18 -10.45 36.44
N ALA A 87 -56.48 -11.56 35.76
CA ALA A 87 -56.87 -12.81 36.41
C ALA A 87 -55.82 -13.26 37.44
N SER A 88 -56.24 -13.63 38.65
CA SER A 88 -55.31 -14.02 39.73
C SER A 88 -54.52 -15.31 39.44
N SER A 89 -54.90 -16.08 38.41
CA SER A 89 -54.14 -17.22 37.91
C SER A 89 -52.93 -16.84 37.05
N THR A 90 -52.80 -15.58 36.64
CA THR A 90 -51.72 -15.11 35.78
C THR A 90 -50.45 -14.88 36.62
N PRO A 91 -49.29 -15.48 36.25
CA PRO A 91 -48.06 -15.38 37.01
C PRO A 91 -47.34 -14.04 36.76
N VAL A 92 -47.91 -12.96 37.30
CA VAL A 92 -47.28 -11.62 37.28
C VAL A 92 -46.20 -11.56 38.37
N ARG A 93 -44.99 -11.18 37.99
CA ARG A 93 -43.80 -11.11 38.85
C ARG A 93 -43.20 -9.70 38.85
N PRO A 94 -42.31 -9.37 39.80
CA PRO A 94 -41.64 -8.05 39.82
C PRO A 94 -40.82 -7.74 38.57
N ASP A 95 -40.35 -8.77 37.87
CA ASP A 95 -39.60 -8.67 36.62
C ASP A 95 -40.48 -8.78 35.37
N THR A 96 -41.81 -8.80 35.52
CA THR A 96 -42.74 -8.71 34.40
C THR A 96 -42.59 -7.35 33.74
N LYS A 97 -42.20 -7.37 32.46
CA LYS A 97 -42.09 -6.15 31.67
C LYS A 97 -43.44 -5.76 31.13
N VAL A 98 -43.70 -4.46 31.04
CA VAL A 98 -44.94 -3.92 30.50
C VAL A 98 -44.67 -3.09 29.27
N GLY A 99 -45.39 -3.40 28.20
CA GLY A 99 -45.35 -2.73 26.91
C GLY A 99 -46.74 -2.30 26.44
N LEU A 100 -46.78 -1.43 25.44
CA LEU A 100 -47.99 -1.18 24.65
C LEU A 100 -47.80 -1.86 23.29
N GLU A 101 -48.67 -2.81 22.96
CA GLU A 101 -48.72 -3.40 21.63
C GLU A 101 -49.90 -2.83 20.85
N PHE A 102 -49.75 -2.74 19.53
CA PHE A 102 -50.83 -2.30 18.64
C PHE A 102 -51.31 -3.50 17.82
N GLN A 103 -52.54 -3.95 18.09
CA GLN A 103 -53.12 -5.11 17.41
C GLN A 103 -53.97 -4.71 16.20
N GLY A 104 -53.86 -5.52 15.14
CA GLY A 104 -54.65 -5.38 13.91
C GLY A 104 -54.20 -4.24 12.99
N LEU A 105 -54.83 -4.16 11.82
CA LEU A 105 -54.51 -3.16 10.79
C LEU A 105 -54.88 -1.73 11.22
N THR A 106 -55.88 -1.58 12.09
CA THR A 106 -56.30 -0.30 12.66
C THR A 106 -55.41 0.15 13.83
N GLY A 107 -54.51 -0.72 14.30
CA GLY A 107 -53.54 -0.40 15.36
C GLY A 107 -54.21 -0.05 16.69
N VAL A 108 -55.10 -0.90 17.19
CA VAL A 108 -55.73 -0.68 18.49
C VAL A 108 -54.70 -0.99 19.58
N PRO A 109 -54.40 -0.05 20.50
CA PRO A 109 -53.44 -0.28 21.55
C PRO A 109 -53.99 -1.21 22.64
N VAL A 110 -53.14 -2.13 23.07
CA VAL A 110 -53.39 -3.09 24.14
C VAL A 110 -52.17 -3.14 25.06
N VAL A 111 -52.39 -3.42 26.34
CA VAL A 111 -51.30 -3.54 27.31
C VAL A 111 -50.72 -4.95 27.20
N ALA A 112 -49.44 -5.08 26.90
CA ALA A 112 -48.73 -6.35 26.84
C ALA A 112 -47.87 -6.53 28.09
N LEU A 113 -48.02 -7.67 28.74
CA LEU A 113 -47.21 -8.12 29.85
C LEU A 113 -46.31 -9.24 29.34
N GLU A 114 -45.00 -9.09 29.51
CA GLU A 114 -44.03 -10.11 29.14
C GLU A 114 -43.42 -10.73 30.40
N ALA A 115 -43.39 -12.06 30.43
CA ALA A 115 -42.77 -12.79 31.52
C ALA A 115 -41.26 -12.46 31.59
N GLY A 116 -40.78 -12.05 32.76
CA GLY A 116 -39.36 -11.96 33.03
C GLY A 116 -38.69 -13.33 33.19
N SER A 117 -37.48 -13.32 33.74
CA SER A 117 -36.71 -14.54 33.99
C SER A 117 -37.39 -15.46 35.02
N TRP A 118 -37.45 -16.77 34.73
CA TRP A 118 -38.07 -17.78 35.62
C TRP A 118 -37.39 -17.97 36.99
N THR A 119 -36.29 -17.25 37.27
CA THR A 119 -35.42 -17.44 38.45
C THR A 119 -35.61 -16.38 39.55
N GLY A 120 -36.63 -15.51 39.47
CA GLY A 120 -36.87 -14.40 40.41
C GLY A 120 -37.88 -14.68 41.54
N ALA A 121 -37.61 -14.13 42.73
CA ALA A 121 -38.41 -14.28 43.95
C ALA A 121 -39.88 -13.81 43.81
N THR A 122 -40.80 -14.54 44.44
CA THR A 122 -42.23 -14.22 44.56
C THR A 122 -42.45 -13.18 45.66
N GLY A 123 -42.44 -11.90 45.30
CA GLY A 123 -42.88 -10.79 46.16
C GLY A 123 -44.23 -10.21 45.70
N ALA A 124 -44.99 -9.60 46.61
CA ALA A 124 -46.21 -8.89 46.26
C ALA A 124 -45.86 -7.60 45.48
N VAL A 125 -46.30 -7.50 44.23
CA VAL A 125 -46.05 -6.35 43.35
C VAL A 125 -47.34 -5.57 43.19
N SER A 126 -47.33 -4.28 43.54
CA SER A 126 -48.47 -3.39 43.33
C SER A 126 -48.29 -2.45 42.13
N THR A 127 -47.05 -2.24 41.66
CA THR A 127 -46.73 -1.29 40.58
C THR A 127 -45.73 -1.89 39.59
N LEU A 128 -46.07 -1.87 38.30
CA LEU A 128 -45.23 -2.27 37.18
C LEU A 128 -44.77 -1.03 36.39
N ILE A 129 -43.51 -1.00 35.98
CA ILE A 129 -42.91 0.13 35.23
C ILE A 129 -42.70 -0.30 33.78
N ALA A 130 -43.17 0.50 32.82
CA ALA A 130 -42.97 0.24 31.39
C ALA A 130 -41.58 0.66 30.91
N GLU A 131 -41.02 -0.04 29.91
CA GLU A 131 -39.71 0.26 29.36
C GLU A 131 -39.68 1.59 28.56
N PRO A 132 -38.52 2.27 28.45
CA PRO A 132 -38.38 3.46 27.62
C PRO A 132 -38.78 3.19 26.17
N GLY A 133 -39.75 3.94 25.65
CA GLY A 133 -40.28 3.77 24.29
C GLY A 133 -41.44 2.78 24.17
N ALA A 134 -41.87 2.13 25.25
CA ALA A 134 -42.97 1.16 25.28
C ALA A 134 -44.32 1.68 24.76
N GLY A 135 -44.55 3.00 24.71
CA GLY A 135 -45.76 3.62 24.17
C GLY A 135 -45.67 4.07 22.71
N GLN A 136 -44.51 3.89 22.05
CA GLN A 136 -44.27 4.40 20.70
C GLN A 136 -44.70 3.40 19.63
N SER A 137 -45.37 3.88 18.58
CA SER A 137 -45.68 3.05 17.41
C SER A 137 -44.48 2.89 16.48
N MET A 138 -44.40 1.75 15.77
CA MET A 138 -43.35 1.44 14.79
C MET A 138 -43.20 2.54 13.71
N THR A 139 -44.32 3.10 13.24
CA THR A 139 -44.34 4.18 12.24
C THR A 139 -43.70 5.47 12.76
N GLN A 140 -43.80 5.72 14.07
CA GLN A 140 -43.21 6.91 14.68
C GLN A 140 -41.70 6.74 14.85
N ALA A 141 -41.27 5.56 15.31
CA ALA A 141 -39.85 5.19 15.37
C ALA A 141 -39.17 5.28 13.99
N ALA A 142 -39.86 4.84 12.92
CA ALA A 142 -39.34 4.91 11.55
C ALA A 142 -39.18 6.36 11.05
N ARG A 143 -40.15 7.25 11.33
CA ARG A 143 -40.05 8.66 10.94
C ARG A 143 -38.93 9.40 11.68
N ASP A 144 -38.73 9.08 12.94
CA ASP A 144 -37.65 9.70 13.73
C ASP A 144 -36.27 9.16 13.32
N ALA A 145 -36.19 7.89 12.90
CA ALA A 145 -34.99 7.33 12.28
C ALA A 145 -34.65 8.04 10.95
N LEU A 146 -35.63 8.28 10.08
CA LEU A 146 -35.44 9.00 8.82
C LEU A 146 -34.92 10.44 9.04
N ARG A 147 -35.49 11.17 9.98
CA ARG A 147 -35.01 12.53 10.34
C ARG A 147 -33.58 12.53 10.87
N ARG A 148 -33.19 11.50 11.62
CA ARG A 148 -31.81 11.33 12.08
C ARG A 148 -30.85 11.05 10.93
N VAL A 149 -31.27 10.29 9.92
CA VAL A 149 -30.45 10.04 8.72
C VAL A 149 -30.23 11.34 7.94
N ASP A 150 -31.27 12.16 7.75
CA ASP A 150 -31.15 13.45 7.06
C ASP A 150 -30.18 14.41 7.79
N ALA A 151 -30.22 14.43 9.12
CA ALA A 151 -29.32 15.26 9.93
C ALA A 151 -27.86 14.78 9.83
N VAL A 152 -27.62 13.47 9.89
CA VAL A 152 -26.28 12.89 9.76
C VAL A 152 -25.70 13.11 8.35
N LEU A 153 -26.53 13.05 7.31
CA LEU A 153 -26.11 13.33 5.94
C LEU A 153 -25.76 14.82 5.74
N ALA A 154 -26.51 15.73 6.36
CA ALA A 154 -26.23 17.17 6.29
C ALA A 154 -24.93 17.55 7.05
N GLU A 155 -24.68 16.96 8.22
CA GLU A 155 -23.46 17.23 9.02
C GLU A 155 -22.18 16.64 8.41
N ASN A 156 -22.25 15.50 7.70
CA ASN A 156 -21.08 14.85 7.10
C ASN A 156 -20.69 15.38 5.71
N ALA A 157 -21.48 16.28 5.12
CA ALA A 157 -21.21 16.82 3.78
C ALA A 157 -19.94 17.69 3.71
N GLY A 158 -19.58 18.38 4.80
CA GLY A 158 -18.38 19.23 4.88
C GLY A 158 -17.07 18.41 4.83
N PRO A 159 -16.83 17.49 5.80
CA PRO A 159 -15.62 16.67 5.84
C PRO A 159 -15.41 15.80 4.59
N LEU A 160 -16.50 15.32 3.97
CA LEU A 160 -16.43 14.55 2.73
C LEU A 160 -15.95 15.41 1.55
N LYS A 161 -16.41 16.65 1.45
CA LYS A 161 -15.98 17.60 0.41
C LYS A 161 -14.51 17.99 0.57
N ASP A 162 -14.05 18.17 1.80
CA ASP A 162 -12.64 18.44 2.10
C ASP A 162 -11.73 17.25 1.75
N THR A 163 -12.19 16.03 2.02
CA THR A 163 -11.47 14.80 1.64
C THR A 163 -11.32 14.68 0.12
N ILE A 164 -12.38 15.01 -0.63
CA ILE A 164 -12.34 15.00 -2.11
C ILE A 164 -11.39 16.10 -2.64
N ALA A 165 -11.40 17.29 -2.04
CA ALA A 165 -10.49 18.38 -2.41
C ALA A 165 -9.01 18.02 -2.11
N ASN A 166 -8.76 17.39 -0.97
CA ASN A 166 -7.44 16.88 -0.60
C ASN A 166 -6.98 15.76 -1.52
N LEU A 167 -7.87 14.84 -1.89
CA LEU A 167 -7.57 13.76 -2.84
C LEU A 167 -7.21 14.32 -4.22
N LYS A 168 -7.91 15.37 -4.68
CA LYS A 168 -7.56 16.07 -5.93
C LYS A 168 -6.18 16.72 -5.83
N THR A 169 -5.90 17.41 -4.73
CA THR A 169 -4.61 18.09 -4.52
C THR A 169 -3.45 17.10 -4.45
N PHE A 170 -3.65 15.97 -3.76
CA PHE A 170 -2.70 14.87 -3.70
C PHE A 170 -2.51 14.21 -5.07
N SER A 171 -3.60 13.95 -5.80
CA SER A 171 -3.56 13.39 -7.16
C SER A 171 -2.84 14.31 -8.14
N ASP A 172 -3.09 15.62 -8.07
CA ASP A 172 -2.39 16.62 -8.87
C ASP A 172 -0.90 16.69 -8.48
N GLY A 173 -0.58 16.52 -7.19
CA GLY A 173 0.80 16.42 -6.69
C GLY A 173 1.50 15.16 -7.21
N LEU A 174 0.80 14.03 -7.23
CA LEU A 174 1.28 12.76 -7.76
C LEU A 174 1.51 12.83 -9.27
N ALA A 175 0.54 13.40 -10.01
CA ALA A 175 0.62 13.60 -11.46
C ALA A 175 1.77 14.53 -11.86
N ARG A 176 2.08 15.54 -11.04
CA ARG A 176 3.26 16.42 -11.25
C ARG A 176 4.59 15.74 -10.91
N ASN A 177 4.58 14.68 -10.12
CA ASN A 177 5.78 14.02 -9.60
C ASN A 177 6.01 12.62 -10.20
N THR A 178 5.20 12.21 -11.17
CA THR A 178 5.32 10.97 -11.97
C THR A 178 6.72 10.78 -12.52
N GLY A 179 7.34 11.82 -13.08
CA GLY A 179 8.72 11.74 -13.58
C GLY A 179 9.78 11.46 -12.51
N LYS A 180 9.53 11.82 -11.23
CA LYS A 180 10.43 11.45 -10.12
C LYS A 180 10.16 10.03 -9.63
N LEU A 181 8.92 9.55 -9.72
CA LEU A 181 8.56 8.18 -9.38
C LEU A 181 9.14 7.19 -10.38
N ASP A 182 9.16 7.52 -11.67
CA ASP A 182 9.86 6.73 -12.69
C ASP A 182 11.37 6.64 -12.40
N GLY A 183 11.97 7.74 -11.93
CA GLY A 183 13.38 7.75 -11.50
C GLY A 183 13.66 6.88 -10.27
N ILE A 184 12.73 6.82 -9.30
CA ILE A 184 12.84 5.96 -8.11
C ILE A 184 12.66 4.50 -8.48
N VAL A 185 11.67 4.16 -9.32
CA VAL A 185 11.43 2.80 -9.79
C VAL A 185 12.61 2.32 -10.63
N SER A 186 13.09 3.12 -11.58
CA SER A 186 14.29 2.79 -12.37
C SER A 186 15.55 2.66 -11.50
N GLY A 187 15.69 3.52 -10.48
CA GLY A 187 16.77 3.41 -9.50
C GLY A 187 16.69 2.11 -8.69
N LEU A 188 15.49 1.69 -8.29
CA LEU A 188 15.25 0.45 -7.55
C LEU A 188 15.42 -0.79 -8.43
N GLU A 189 15.03 -0.74 -9.70
CA GLU A 189 15.27 -1.79 -10.70
C GLU A 189 16.77 -1.98 -10.95
N LYS A 190 17.55 -0.89 -11.01
CA LYS A 190 19.02 -0.94 -11.12
C LYS A 190 19.68 -1.48 -9.85
N MET A 191 19.14 -1.16 -8.68
CA MET A 191 19.67 -1.64 -7.38
C MET A 191 19.33 -3.11 -7.11
N THR A 192 18.17 -3.59 -7.57
CA THR A 192 17.71 -4.97 -7.38
C THR A 192 18.12 -5.92 -8.52
N GLY A 193 18.88 -5.42 -9.50
CA GLY A 193 19.37 -6.22 -10.63
C GLY A 193 18.26 -6.63 -11.62
N GLY A 194 17.12 -5.92 -11.61
CA GLY A 194 15.94 -6.21 -12.43
C GLY A 194 15.92 -5.57 -13.82
N GLY A 195 16.99 -4.87 -14.22
CA GLY A 195 17.18 -4.41 -15.60
C GLY A 195 18.02 -5.40 -16.41
N ALA A 196 17.82 -5.45 -17.73
CA ALA A 196 18.83 -6.05 -18.62
C ALA A 196 20.19 -5.43 -18.27
N PRO A 197 21.25 -6.23 -18.02
CA PRO A 197 22.54 -5.68 -17.63
C PRO A 197 22.94 -4.63 -18.66
N ALA A 198 23.19 -3.40 -18.21
CA ALA A 198 23.63 -2.33 -19.10
C ALA A 198 24.80 -2.87 -19.94
N GLN A 199 24.60 -2.95 -21.25
CA GLN A 199 25.56 -3.57 -22.14
C GLN A 199 26.79 -2.67 -22.16
N LYS A 200 27.85 -3.09 -21.47
CA LYS A 200 29.08 -2.31 -21.39
C LYS A 200 29.69 -2.18 -22.79
N VAL A 201 29.91 -0.96 -23.23
CA VAL A 201 30.55 -0.67 -24.51
C VAL A 201 32.05 -0.72 -24.30
N THR A 202 32.73 -1.55 -25.09
CA THR A 202 34.16 -1.75 -24.99
C THR A 202 34.87 -1.08 -26.16
N TYR A 203 35.89 -0.29 -25.88
CA TYR A 203 36.76 0.35 -26.87
C TYR A 203 38.18 -0.20 -26.78
N ASP A 204 38.87 -0.21 -27.91
CA ASP A 204 40.26 -0.64 -28.01
C ASP A 204 41.11 0.52 -28.54
N LEU A 205 42.42 0.40 -28.42
CA LEU A 205 43.36 1.28 -29.11
C LEU A 205 43.81 0.63 -30.42
N THR A 206 44.09 1.46 -31.42
CA THR A 206 44.57 0.97 -32.71
C THR A 206 46.08 1.12 -32.83
N ALA A 207 46.78 0.02 -33.13
CA ALA A 207 48.20 0.06 -33.44
C ALA A 207 48.45 0.76 -34.79
N PRO A 208 49.36 1.77 -34.86
CA PRO A 208 49.70 2.44 -36.10
C PRO A 208 50.25 1.45 -37.14
N ARG A 209 49.78 1.55 -38.39
CA ARG A 209 50.22 0.72 -39.51
C ARG A 209 51.23 1.42 -40.42
N ASP A 210 51.16 2.75 -40.54
CA ASP A 210 52.10 3.54 -41.34
C ASP A 210 53.27 4.06 -40.51
N LEU A 211 54.29 3.21 -40.38
CA LEU A 211 55.47 3.45 -39.56
C LEU A 211 56.66 3.98 -40.37
N GLY A 212 56.49 4.16 -41.69
CA GLY A 212 57.57 4.45 -42.62
C GLY A 212 58.42 3.22 -42.97
N PRO A 213 59.47 3.38 -43.78
CA PRO A 213 60.29 2.26 -44.22
C PRO A 213 61.11 1.66 -43.07
N VAL A 214 61.31 0.34 -43.14
CA VAL A 214 62.20 -0.40 -42.23
C VAL A 214 63.64 -0.09 -42.59
N ASN A 215 64.22 0.89 -41.90
CA ASN A 215 65.59 1.34 -42.16
C ASN A 215 66.62 0.67 -41.22
N LYS A 216 66.18 0.07 -40.11
CA LYS A 216 67.07 -0.58 -39.14
C LYS A 216 66.33 -1.71 -38.44
N ILE A 217 67.00 -2.86 -38.37
CA ILE A 217 66.47 -4.09 -37.78
C ILE A 217 66.91 -4.19 -36.31
N ILE A 218 66.01 -4.64 -35.44
CA ILE A 218 66.31 -4.92 -34.04
C ILE A 218 67.12 -6.23 -33.98
N LYS A 219 68.35 -6.15 -33.49
CA LYS A 219 69.22 -7.33 -33.32
C LYS A 219 69.04 -7.92 -31.92
N GLY A 220 68.95 -9.25 -31.85
CA GLY A 220 68.78 -9.97 -30.58
C GLY A 220 67.32 -10.09 -30.14
N GLN A 221 67.08 -10.78 -29.03
CA GLN A 221 65.75 -10.99 -28.48
C GLN A 221 65.33 -9.80 -27.61
N LEU A 222 64.41 -8.98 -28.12
CA LEU A 222 63.76 -7.91 -27.37
C LEU A 222 62.45 -8.43 -26.74
N ALA A 223 62.26 -8.16 -25.45
CA ALA A 223 60.99 -8.43 -24.77
C ALA A 223 60.31 -7.14 -24.32
N ILE A 224 58.98 -7.14 -24.38
CA ILE A 224 58.14 -6.13 -23.73
C ILE A 224 57.36 -6.83 -22.61
N PRO A 225 57.78 -6.71 -21.33
CA PRO A 225 56.96 -7.17 -20.20
C PRO A 225 55.69 -6.31 -20.04
N GLU A 226 54.76 -6.74 -19.19
CA GLU A 226 53.57 -5.93 -18.87
C GLU A 226 54.01 -4.58 -18.27
N PRO A 227 53.52 -3.44 -18.80
CA PRO A 227 53.83 -2.12 -18.26
C PRO A 227 53.48 -2.01 -16.77
N THR A 228 54.36 -1.35 -16.02
CA THR A 228 54.08 -1.01 -14.62
C THR A 228 53.24 0.26 -14.53
N ALA A 229 52.38 0.37 -13.52
CA ALA A 229 51.54 1.56 -13.30
C ALA A 229 51.05 1.62 -11.84
N VAL A 230 50.66 2.81 -11.38
CA VAL A 230 49.95 2.97 -10.10
C VAL A 230 48.57 2.29 -10.14
N ALA A 231 48.05 1.85 -8.99
CA ALA A 231 46.80 1.06 -8.91
C ALA A 231 45.60 1.70 -9.63
N MET A 232 45.48 3.04 -9.62
CA MET A 232 44.42 3.76 -10.32
C MET A 232 44.45 3.54 -11.84
N LEU A 233 45.64 3.39 -12.42
CA LEU A 233 45.84 3.14 -13.86
C LEU A 233 45.72 1.66 -14.21
N GLN A 234 45.67 0.75 -13.23
CA GLN A 234 45.45 -0.68 -13.45
C GLN A 234 43.95 -0.99 -13.60
N THR A 235 43.29 -0.30 -14.53
CA THR A 235 41.83 -0.33 -14.70
C THR A 235 41.45 -0.43 -16.18
N GLN A 236 40.23 -0.89 -16.44
CA GLN A 236 39.57 -0.80 -17.75
C GLN A 236 38.75 0.48 -17.91
N ARG A 237 38.58 1.28 -16.85
CA ARG A 237 37.73 2.48 -16.91
C ARG A 237 38.46 3.65 -17.57
N MET A 238 37.72 4.51 -18.26
CA MET A 238 38.23 5.82 -18.67
C MET A 238 38.42 6.70 -17.44
N LEU A 239 39.63 7.24 -17.29
CA LEU A 239 40.01 8.08 -16.15
C LEU A 239 39.94 9.55 -16.52
N PHE A 240 39.59 10.39 -15.55
CA PHE A 240 39.43 11.83 -15.75
C PHE A 240 40.24 12.65 -14.76
N SER A 241 40.63 13.84 -15.19
CA SER A 241 41.17 14.91 -14.34
C SER A 241 40.37 16.19 -14.63
N PRO A 242 39.69 16.78 -13.63
CA PRO A 242 39.48 16.28 -12.27
C PRO A 242 38.64 15.00 -12.24
N ALA A 243 38.78 14.20 -11.17
CA ALA A 243 37.96 13.01 -10.98
C ALA A 243 36.51 13.41 -10.64
N LYS A 244 35.62 13.25 -11.61
CA LYS A 244 34.17 13.51 -11.51
C LYS A 244 33.41 12.44 -12.30
N ASP A 245 32.11 12.37 -12.10
CA ASP A 245 31.25 11.57 -12.96
C ASP A 245 30.94 12.36 -14.24
N TYR A 246 31.25 11.77 -15.39
CA TYR A 246 31.07 12.37 -16.70
C TYR A 246 29.96 11.60 -17.43
N PRO A 247 28.84 12.26 -17.79
CA PRO A 247 27.72 11.61 -18.45
C PRO A 247 28.14 10.83 -19.70
N GLY A 248 27.64 9.59 -19.84
CA GLY A 248 27.94 8.72 -20.98
C GLY A 248 29.17 7.82 -20.83
N PHE A 249 29.98 7.98 -19.79
CA PHE A 249 31.19 7.17 -19.57
C PHE A 249 31.02 6.04 -18.53
N GLY A 250 29.88 5.98 -17.84
CA GLY A 250 29.64 5.01 -16.75
C GLY A 250 29.70 3.53 -17.18
N ASP A 251 29.23 3.25 -18.40
CA ASP A 251 29.15 1.89 -18.97
C ASP A 251 30.22 1.64 -20.05
N VAL A 252 31.23 2.51 -20.13
CA VAL A 252 32.29 2.46 -21.14
C VAL A 252 33.58 1.92 -20.53
N LEU A 253 34.16 0.92 -21.19
CA LEU A 253 35.41 0.28 -20.77
C LEU A 253 36.41 0.22 -21.94
N TRP A 254 37.68 0.15 -21.58
CA TRP A 254 38.76 -0.33 -22.43
C TRP A 254 38.70 -1.86 -22.55
N ALA A 255 39.20 -2.39 -23.67
CA ALA A 255 39.22 -3.82 -23.99
C ALA A 255 40.00 -4.66 -22.98
N ASP A 256 41.01 -4.07 -22.33
CA ASP A 256 41.73 -4.67 -21.22
C ASP A 256 42.18 -3.56 -20.25
N SER A 257 42.82 -3.93 -19.14
CA SER A 257 43.46 -2.94 -18.27
C SER A 257 44.46 -2.10 -19.06
N ILE A 258 44.55 -0.81 -18.74
CA ILE A 258 45.43 0.13 -19.48
C ILE A 258 46.85 -0.43 -19.70
N PRO A 259 47.54 -1.03 -18.71
CA PRO A 259 48.85 -1.62 -18.94
C PRO A 259 48.87 -2.73 -19.99
N LYS A 260 47.93 -3.68 -19.92
CA LYS A 260 47.84 -4.81 -20.85
C LYS A 260 47.46 -4.36 -22.26
N LEU A 261 46.54 -3.41 -22.35
CA LEU A 261 46.13 -2.77 -23.60
C LEU A 261 47.34 -2.11 -24.28
N LEU A 262 48.08 -1.28 -23.54
CA LEU A 262 49.28 -0.62 -24.04
C LEU A 262 50.35 -1.65 -24.46
N GLN A 263 50.56 -2.72 -23.69
CA GLN A 263 51.50 -3.78 -24.05
C GLN A 263 51.14 -4.41 -25.39
N ALA A 264 49.89 -4.85 -25.54
CA ALA A 264 49.42 -5.51 -26.74
C ALA A 264 49.60 -4.60 -27.97
N ARG A 265 49.15 -3.34 -27.88
CA ARG A 265 49.22 -2.42 -29.02
C ARG A 265 50.63 -1.90 -29.30
N LEU A 266 51.52 -1.87 -28.31
CA LEU A 266 52.94 -1.65 -28.55
C LEU A 266 53.55 -2.82 -29.30
N ILE A 267 53.33 -4.07 -28.88
CA ILE A 267 53.81 -5.26 -29.61
C ILE A 267 53.30 -5.25 -31.05
N ASP A 268 52.00 -5.05 -31.26
CA ASP A 268 51.41 -4.93 -32.60
C ASP A 268 52.08 -3.81 -33.43
N THR A 269 52.47 -2.70 -32.80
CA THR A 269 53.19 -1.61 -33.48
C THR A 269 54.56 -2.08 -33.97
N PHE A 270 55.29 -2.85 -33.18
CA PHE A 270 56.56 -3.42 -33.63
C PHE A 270 56.36 -4.53 -34.67
N GLU A 271 55.31 -5.33 -34.58
CA GLU A 271 54.96 -6.34 -35.60
C GLU A 271 54.62 -5.68 -36.94
N ASN A 272 53.87 -4.56 -36.90
CA ASN A 272 53.56 -3.75 -38.08
C ASN A 272 54.82 -3.12 -38.70
N TYR A 273 55.88 -2.92 -37.92
CA TYR A 273 57.17 -2.43 -38.41
C TYR A 273 57.99 -3.55 -39.03
N ASP A 274 58.29 -4.60 -38.27
CA ASP A 274 59.07 -5.75 -38.70
C ASP A 274 58.65 -7.00 -37.93
N ILE A 275 57.71 -7.76 -38.49
CA ILE A 275 57.17 -8.98 -37.89
C ILE A 275 58.23 -10.04 -37.59
N ALA A 276 59.34 -10.09 -38.34
CA ALA A 276 60.36 -11.12 -38.17
C ALA A 276 61.25 -10.87 -36.93
N HIS A 277 61.31 -9.63 -36.45
CA HIS A 277 62.14 -9.20 -35.32
C HIS A 277 61.34 -8.43 -34.27
N ALA A 278 60.02 -8.60 -34.28
CA ALA A 278 59.14 -7.96 -33.31
C ALA A 278 59.43 -8.47 -31.89
N PRO A 279 59.30 -7.61 -30.86
CA PRO A 279 59.42 -8.02 -29.47
C PRO A 279 58.38 -9.06 -29.10
N LEU A 280 58.77 -9.99 -28.23
CA LEU A 280 57.85 -10.96 -27.64
C LEU A 280 57.45 -10.54 -26.23
N ARG A 281 56.42 -11.17 -25.69
CA ARG A 281 56.10 -11.03 -24.26
C ARG A 281 57.20 -11.70 -23.45
N ALA A 282 57.51 -11.12 -22.29
CA ALA A 282 58.52 -11.68 -21.40
C ALA A 282 58.19 -13.11 -20.93
N SER A 283 56.91 -13.50 -20.90
CA SER A 283 56.46 -14.87 -20.60
C SER A 283 56.85 -15.91 -21.65
N ASP A 284 57.02 -15.47 -22.89
CA ASP A 284 57.24 -16.34 -24.06
C ASP A 284 58.74 -16.57 -24.30
N LEU A 285 59.58 -15.82 -23.56
CA LEU A 285 61.03 -15.86 -23.63
C LEU A 285 61.61 -16.32 -22.29
N GLY A 286 62.62 -17.20 -22.33
CA GLY A 286 63.32 -17.62 -21.11
C GLY A 286 64.22 -16.52 -20.54
N GLN A 287 65.13 -15.99 -21.35
CA GLN A 287 66.02 -14.89 -20.96
C GLN A 287 66.28 -13.98 -22.17
N PRO A 288 65.55 -12.85 -22.31
CA PRO A 288 65.75 -11.92 -23.42
C PRO A 288 67.10 -11.20 -23.32
N ASP A 289 67.68 -10.83 -24.46
CA ASP A 289 68.91 -10.04 -24.52
C ASP A 289 68.69 -8.62 -24.00
N VAL A 290 67.52 -8.06 -24.33
CA VAL A 290 67.10 -6.71 -23.96
C VAL A 290 65.62 -6.70 -23.58
N GLN A 291 65.25 -5.88 -22.59
CA GLN A 291 63.85 -5.61 -22.27
C GLN A 291 63.52 -4.13 -22.40
N LEU A 292 62.36 -3.84 -23.00
CA LEU A 292 61.75 -2.51 -23.03
C LEU A 292 60.74 -2.40 -21.90
N LEU A 293 61.17 -1.85 -20.76
CA LEU A 293 60.32 -1.61 -19.60
C LEU A 293 59.53 -0.32 -19.79
N ILE A 294 58.21 -0.38 -19.58
CA ILE A 294 57.30 0.76 -19.66
C ILE A 294 56.68 1.03 -18.28
N ASP A 295 56.68 2.29 -17.86
CA ASP A 295 55.94 2.79 -16.69
C ASP A 295 54.89 3.80 -17.14
N VAL A 296 53.61 3.51 -16.86
CA VAL A 296 52.47 4.34 -17.23
C VAL A 296 52.28 5.43 -16.18
N ARG A 297 52.61 6.66 -16.54
CA ARG A 297 52.54 7.83 -15.64
C ARG A 297 51.23 8.59 -15.78
N ARG A 298 50.68 8.64 -16.99
CA ARG A 298 49.38 9.28 -17.30
C ARG A 298 48.67 8.49 -18.40
N PHE A 299 47.38 8.26 -18.18
CA PHE A 299 46.45 7.77 -19.19
C PHE A 299 45.05 8.22 -18.78
N ARG A 300 44.63 9.42 -19.23
CA ARG A 300 43.41 10.06 -18.73
C ARG A 300 42.90 11.13 -19.67
N ILE A 301 41.63 11.49 -19.51
CA ILE A 301 41.02 12.65 -20.13
C ILE A 301 41.18 13.83 -19.16
N ASN A 302 41.90 14.87 -19.54
CA ASN A 302 41.85 16.15 -18.86
C ASN A 302 40.61 16.90 -19.34
N ALA A 303 39.69 17.24 -18.45
CA ALA A 303 38.40 17.84 -18.76
C ALA A 303 38.24 19.22 -18.11
N ASP A 304 39.34 19.97 -17.97
CA ASP A 304 39.34 21.36 -17.50
C ASP A 304 38.76 22.31 -18.57
N ALA A 305 39.54 23.23 -19.15
CA ALA A 305 39.03 24.22 -20.09
C ALA A 305 38.81 23.66 -21.50
N THR A 306 39.78 22.89 -22.00
CA THR A 306 39.71 22.19 -23.28
C THR A 306 39.95 20.73 -23.01
N ALA A 307 39.01 19.87 -23.39
CA ALA A 307 39.15 18.45 -23.13
C ALA A 307 40.34 17.89 -23.93
N THR A 308 41.23 17.14 -23.28
CA THR A 308 42.35 16.47 -23.93
C THR A 308 42.52 15.03 -23.45
N ALA A 309 42.94 14.14 -24.34
CA ALA A 309 43.44 12.81 -24.00
C ALA A 309 44.95 12.91 -23.76
N ASP A 310 45.39 12.61 -22.54
CA ASP A 310 46.78 12.67 -22.11
C ASP A 310 47.34 11.25 -21.92
N ILE A 311 48.42 10.92 -22.63
CA ILE A 311 49.21 9.70 -22.44
C ILE A 311 50.65 10.11 -22.08
N GLY A 312 51.14 9.62 -20.95
CA GLY A 312 52.51 9.86 -20.50
C GLY A 312 53.15 8.56 -20.02
N LEU A 313 54.22 8.12 -20.70
CA LEU A 313 54.94 6.88 -20.43
C LEU A 313 56.43 7.16 -20.18
N SER A 314 57.04 6.45 -19.23
CA SER A 314 58.49 6.32 -19.16
C SER A 314 58.91 4.99 -19.77
N ALA A 315 59.88 5.01 -20.68
CA ALA A 315 60.45 3.82 -21.27
C ALA A 315 61.92 3.66 -20.87
N ARG A 316 62.34 2.43 -20.59
CA ARG A 316 63.72 2.07 -20.29
C ARG A 316 64.12 0.79 -21.02
N LEU A 317 65.23 0.85 -21.73
CA LEU A 317 65.87 -0.35 -22.27
C LEU A 317 66.86 -0.87 -21.24
N VAL A 318 66.77 -2.14 -20.89
CA VAL A 318 67.69 -2.83 -19.98
C VAL A 318 68.30 -4.05 -20.65
N ASP A 319 69.58 -4.33 -20.37
CA ASP A 319 70.21 -5.57 -20.81
C ASP A 319 69.79 -6.78 -19.95
N LYS A 320 70.24 -7.98 -20.33
CA LYS A 320 70.02 -9.23 -19.58
C LYS A 320 70.49 -9.23 -18.12
N ASN A 321 71.33 -8.27 -17.71
CA ASN A 321 71.80 -8.10 -16.32
C ASN A 321 70.99 -7.03 -15.56
N GLY A 322 69.98 -6.42 -16.20
CA GLY A 322 69.20 -5.33 -15.64
C GLY A 322 69.88 -3.96 -15.71
N LYS A 323 71.01 -3.83 -16.43
CA LYS A 323 71.67 -2.54 -16.60
C LYS A 323 70.91 -1.71 -17.62
N ALA A 324 70.57 -0.47 -17.26
CA ALA A 324 69.92 0.47 -18.17
C ALA A 324 70.85 0.83 -19.34
N LEU A 325 70.38 0.56 -20.56
CA LEU A 325 71.01 0.94 -21.82
C LEU A 325 70.60 2.35 -22.24
N ALA A 326 69.30 2.65 -22.11
CA ALA A 326 68.73 3.95 -22.41
C ALA A 326 67.44 4.19 -21.59
N SER A 327 67.06 5.44 -21.40
CA SER A 327 65.79 5.81 -20.77
C SER A 327 65.24 7.08 -21.41
N ARG A 328 63.92 7.16 -21.59
CA ARG A 328 63.25 8.33 -22.15
C ARG A 328 61.83 8.47 -21.61
N LEU A 329 61.38 9.71 -21.47
CA LEU A 329 59.99 10.05 -21.18
C LEU A 329 59.27 10.41 -22.49
N PHE A 330 58.05 9.93 -22.64
CA PHE A 330 57.17 10.20 -23.77
C PHE A 330 55.86 10.76 -23.24
N ASP A 331 55.45 11.92 -23.75
CA ASP A 331 54.21 12.58 -23.39
C ASP A 331 53.52 13.04 -24.66
N GLU A 332 52.27 12.62 -24.83
CA GLU A 332 51.40 13.02 -25.95
C GLU A 332 50.05 13.48 -25.39
N THR A 333 49.56 14.59 -25.95
CA THR A 333 48.28 15.19 -25.58
C THR A 333 47.51 15.51 -26.85
N GLN A 334 46.26 15.05 -26.93
CA GLN A 334 45.38 15.31 -28.07
C GLN A 334 44.08 15.98 -27.64
N PRO A 335 43.60 16.99 -28.36
CA PRO A 335 42.29 17.57 -28.09
C PRO A 335 41.20 16.52 -28.31
N VAL A 336 40.16 16.60 -27.48
CA VAL A 336 38.93 15.85 -27.62
C VAL A 336 37.88 16.82 -28.15
N ASP A 337 37.30 16.52 -29.32
CA ASP A 337 36.37 17.41 -30.02
C ASP A 337 35.11 17.67 -29.17
N GLU A 338 34.37 16.63 -28.82
CA GLU A 338 33.29 16.68 -27.84
C GLU A 338 33.54 15.69 -26.70
N LEU A 339 33.15 16.05 -25.48
CA LEU A 339 33.34 15.19 -24.30
C LEU A 339 32.34 14.02 -24.26
N LYS A 340 32.48 13.10 -25.22
CA LYS A 340 31.72 11.86 -25.38
C LYS A 340 32.67 10.70 -25.68
N PRO A 341 32.26 9.44 -25.42
CA PRO A 341 33.16 8.28 -25.51
C PRO A 341 33.89 8.12 -26.85
N ALA A 342 33.19 8.27 -27.97
CA ALA A 342 33.77 8.05 -29.30
C ALA A 342 34.91 9.04 -29.61
N ASP A 343 34.72 10.32 -29.31
CA ASP A 343 35.71 11.37 -29.60
C ASP A 343 36.90 11.27 -28.63
N ALA A 344 36.64 10.91 -27.37
CA ALA A 344 37.70 10.64 -26.41
C ALA A 344 38.59 9.47 -26.87
N VAL A 345 37.99 8.39 -27.36
CA VAL A 345 38.70 7.23 -27.90
C VAL A 345 39.50 7.62 -29.15
N ALA A 346 38.92 8.40 -30.06
CA ALA A 346 39.63 8.90 -31.24
C ALA A 346 40.86 9.74 -30.85
N ALA A 347 40.74 10.60 -29.84
CA ALA A 347 41.86 11.38 -29.32
C ALA A 347 42.94 10.48 -28.69
N PHE A 348 42.55 9.48 -27.91
CA PHE A 348 43.49 8.48 -27.37
C PHE A 348 44.20 7.68 -28.46
N ASP A 349 43.48 7.26 -29.51
CA ASP A 349 44.06 6.55 -30.66
C ASP A 349 45.12 7.40 -31.37
N GLN A 350 44.83 8.67 -31.60
CA GLN A 350 45.78 9.60 -32.21
C GLN A 350 46.99 9.90 -31.31
N ALA A 351 46.78 10.01 -29.99
CA ALA A 351 47.85 10.19 -29.02
C ALA A 351 48.75 8.95 -28.98
N PHE A 352 48.13 7.77 -28.87
CA PHE A 352 48.83 6.49 -28.81
C PHE A 352 49.61 6.21 -30.09
N GLY A 353 49.02 6.44 -31.27
CA GLY A 353 49.72 6.21 -32.55
C GLY A 353 51.01 7.02 -32.69
N ARG A 354 50.99 8.30 -32.28
CA ARG A 354 52.20 9.14 -32.24
C ARG A 354 53.22 8.65 -31.21
N LEU A 355 52.73 8.31 -30.02
CA LEU A 355 53.56 7.86 -28.92
C LEU A 355 54.24 6.52 -29.25
N ALA A 356 53.50 5.54 -29.76
CA ALA A 356 53.97 4.22 -30.15
C ALA A 356 55.01 4.31 -31.28
N LYS A 357 54.77 5.14 -32.30
CA LYS A 357 55.76 5.42 -33.36
C LYS A 357 57.05 6.03 -32.79
N SER A 358 56.93 6.95 -31.84
CA SER A 358 58.10 7.58 -31.19
C SER A 358 58.89 6.59 -30.33
N ILE A 359 58.20 5.71 -29.58
CA ILE A 359 58.83 4.64 -28.79
C ILE A 359 59.55 3.64 -29.71
N LEU A 360 58.90 3.21 -30.80
CA LEU A 360 59.49 2.32 -31.79
C LEU A 360 60.79 2.91 -32.35
N ILE A 361 60.73 4.12 -32.89
CA ILE A 361 61.89 4.80 -33.49
C ILE A 361 63.03 4.94 -32.47
N TRP A 362 62.71 5.39 -31.25
CA TRP A 362 63.71 5.52 -30.19
C TRP A 362 64.33 4.17 -29.80
N THR A 363 63.51 3.11 -29.73
CA THR A 363 63.98 1.76 -29.39
C THR A 363 64.93 1.24 -30.45
N VAL A 364 64.54 1.31 -31.73
CA VAL A 364 65.35 0.89 -32.88
C VAL A 364 66.65 1.71 -32.97
N GLN A 365 66.63 3.00 -32.61
CA GLN A 365 67.84 3.84 -32.61
C GLN A 365 68.79 3.51 -31.46
N SER A 366 68.26 3.10 -30.31
CA SER A 366 69.03 2.86 -29.08
C SER A 366 69.68 1.48 -28.99
N LEU A 367 69.21 0.52 -29.81
CA LEU A 367 69.78 -0.82 -29.99
C LEU A 367 70.65 -0.86 -31.24
#